data_AF-A0A1P8JRH7-F1
#
_entry.id   AF-A0A1P8JRH7-F1
#
_cell.length_a   1.000
_cell.length_b   1.000
_cell.length_c   1.000
_cell.angle_alpha   90.00
_cell.angle_beta   90.00
_cell.angle_gamma   90.00
#
_symmetry.space_group_name_H-M   'P 1'
#
loop_
_entity.id
_entity.type
_entity.pdbx_description
1 polymer ?
#
loop_
_entity_poly.entity_id
_entity_poly.type
_entity_poly.pdbx_seq_one_letter_code
_entity_poly.pdbx_strand_id
1 'polypeptide(L)'
;MAESVDFVYPAFEYIEKRVTVLDMGVAFADNAEHTGIVLGQPVRHQIDRDYRQVVCALFKNTSLIDSAPGEVVLGNPLNSILWLKQRLEKYQRQLTEGMVVMTGSFLRQLPVSSGDHIRAEFSGLGVVDVNVVN
;
A
#
# COMPACT_ATOMS: atom_id res chain seq x y z
N MET A 1 8.88 16.38 5.48
CA MET A 1 7.91 15.37 5.00
C MET A 1 8.30 14.00 5.53
N ALA A 2 9.53 13.50 5.27
CA ALA A 2 10.05 12.31 5.96
C ALA A 2 9.97 12.45 7.50
N GLU A 3 10.34 13.62 8.04
CA GLU A 3 10.21 13.94 9.48
C GLU A 3 8.78 13.92 10.05
N SER A 4 7.76 13.87 9.19
CA SER A 4 6.35 13.85 9.60
C SER A 4 5.74 12.44 9.56
N VAL A 5 6.56 11.42 9.32
CA VAL A 5 6.18 10.01 9.33
C VAL A 5 6.72 9.37 10.61
N ASP A 6 5.84 8.84 11.45
CA ASP A 6 6.24 8.14 12.69
C ASP A 6 6.59 6.68 12.44
N PHE A 7 5.70 5.98 11.73
CA PHE A 7 5.79 4.54 11.50
C PHE A 7 5.48 4.20 10.05
N VAL A 8 6.10 3.12 9.59
CA VAL A 8 5.81 2.46 8.33
C VAL A 8 5.34 1.04 8.61
N TYR A 9 4.41 0.56 7.79
CA TYR A 9 3.79 -0.75 7.95
C TYR A 9 3.96 -1.53 6.64
N PRO A 10 4.39 -2.80 6.68
CA PRO A 10 3.98 -3.77 5.68
C PRO A 10 2.47 -3.78 5.61
N ALA A 11 1.88 -3.67 4.43
CA ALA A 11 0.42 -3.55 4.32
C ALA A 11 -0.13 -4.21 3.05
N PHE A 12 -1.34 -4.73 3.17
CA PHE A 12 -2.20 -5.05 2.04
C PHE A 12 -3.31 -4.02 1.91
N GLU A 13 -3.61 -3.65 0.68
CA GLU A 13 -4.87 -3.02 0.32
C GLU A 13 -5.82 -4.09 -0.23
N TYR A 14 -7.02 -4.15 0.33
CA TYR A 14 -8.11 -4.93 -0.21
C TYR A 14 -9.00 -4.02 -1.05
N ILE A 15 -9.12 -4.35 -2.32
CA ILE A 15 -9.94 -3.62 -3.27
C ILE A 15 -11.09 -4.50 -3.76
N GLU A 16 -12.18 -3.85 -4.15
CA GLU A 16 -13.34 -4.50 -4.73
C GLU A 16 -13.87 -3.65 -5.88
N LYS A 17 -14.15 -4.30 -7.01
CA LYS A 17 -14.81 -3.68 -8.15
C LYS A 17 -16.32 -3.77 -7.96
N ARG A 18 -16.91 -2.74 -7.34
CA ARG A 18 -18.36 -2.70 -7.07
C ARG A 18 -19.16 -2.39 -8.33
N VAL A 19 -18.50 -1.73 -9.28
CA VAL A 19 -19.04 -1.39 -10.60
C VAL A 19 -18.04 -1.78 -11.69
N THR A 20 -18.54 -1.92 -12.92
CA THR A 20 -17.65 -2.09 -14.09
C THR A 20 -16.83 -0.82 -14.29
N VAL A 21 -15.53 -0.89 -14.03
CA VAL A 21 -14.60 0.23 -14.22
C VAL A 21 -14.26 0.36 -15.71
N LEU A 22 -14.90 1.32 -16.37
CA LEU A 22 -14.68 1.64 -17.80
C LEU A 22 -13.57 2.67 -18.00
N ASP A 23 -13.35 3.53 -17.00
CA ASP A 23 -12.29 4.54 -16.96
C ASP A 23 -11.93 4.91 -15.50
N MET A 24 -10.92 5.77 -15.33
CA MET A 24 -10.46 6.22 -14.01
C MET A 24 -11.49 7.07 -13.26
N GLY A 25 -12.38 7.77 -13.97
CA GLY A 25 -13.44 8.56 -13.35
C GLY A 25 -14.42 7.69 -12.58
N VAL A 26 -14.78 6.53 -13.13
CA VAL A 26 -15.59 5.52 -12.44
C VAL A 26 -14.86 4.98 -11.21
N ALA A 27 -13.57 4.65 -11.33
CA ALA A 27 -12.78 4.19 -10.18
C ALA A 27 -12.73 5.26 -9.07
N PHE A 28 -12.52 6.53 -9.42
CA PHE A 28 -12.52 7.62 -8.43
C PHE A 28 -13.88 7.79 -7.74
N ALA A 29 -14.99 7.65 -8.47
CA ALA A 29 -16.33 7.69 -7.89
C ALA A 29 -16.58 6.49 -6.96
N ASP A 30 -16.01 5.32 -7.25
CA ASP A 30 -16.06 4.11 -6.40
C ASP A 30 -15.00 4.11 -5.28
N ASN A 31 -14.62 5.30 -4.80
CA ASN A 31 -13.62 5.48 -3.76
C ASN A 31 -12.28 4.79 -4.07
N ALA A 32 -11.83 4.89 -5.32
CA ALA A 32 -10.63 4.22 -5.84
C ALA A 32 -10.64 2.69 -5.63
N GLU A 33 -11.82 2.06 -5.69
CA GLU A 33 -12.04 0.62 -5.46
C GLU A 33 -11.66 0.16 -4.04
N HIS A 34 -11.37 1.09 -3.12
CA HIS A 34 -10.87 0.79 -1.78
C HIS A 34 -11.94 0.17 -0.90
N THR A 35 -11.66 -0.99 -0.31
CA THR A 35 -12.56 -1.68 0.65
C THR A 35 -11.95 -1.79 2.05
N GLY A 36 -10.64 -2.04 2.16
CA GLY A 36 -9.99 -2.10 3.46
C GLY A 36 -8.48 -2.27 3.39
N ILE A 37 -7.84 -2.32 4.56
CA ILE A 37 -6.40 -2.55 4.69
C ILE A 37 -6.12 -3.60 5.76
N VAL A 38 -5.03 -4.33 5.57
CA VAL A 38 -4.41 -5.17 6.59
C VAL A 38 -3.03 -4.61 6.87
N LEU A 39 -2.75 -4.30 8.14
CA LEU A 39 -1.45 -3.79 8.57
C LEU A 39 -0.68 -4.91 9.27
N GLY A 40 0.57 -5.09 8.85
CA GLY A 40 1.56 -5.85 9.60
C GLY A 40 2.03 -5.08 10.83
N GLN A 41 3.12 -5.55 11.44
CA GLN A 41 3.70 -4.87 12.59
C GLN A 41 4.35 -3.53 12.18
N PRO A 42 4.16 -2.45 12.96
CA PRO A 42 4.80 -1.17 12.69
C PRO A 42 6.32 -1.26 12.82
N VAL A 43 7.03 -0.56 11.93
CA VAL A 43 8.45 -0.24 12.06
C VAL A 43 8.59 1.26 12.17
N ARG A 44 9.39 1.74 13.13
CA ARG A 44 9.64 3.17 13.27
C ARG A 44 10.33 3.72 12.03
N HIS A 45 9.83 4.83 11.50
CA HIS A 45 10.47 5.50 10.37
C HIS A 45 11.87 5.97 10.76
N GLN A 46 12.80 5.83 9.81
CA GLN A 46 14.17 6.31 9.91
C GLN A 46 14.40 7.29 8.76
N ILE A 47 14.84 8.50 9.07
CA ILE A 47 14.99 9.59 8.08
C ILE A 47 15.96 9.22 6.96
N ASP A 48 16.99 8.43 7.28
CA ASP A 48 18.05 8.00 6.38
C ASP A 48 17.71 6.70 5.60
N ARG A 49 16.54 6.11 5.83
CA ARG A 49 16.12 4.89 5.13
C ARG A 49 15.76 5.18 3.68
N ASP A 50 16.40 4.44 2.78
CA ASP A 50 16.07 4.46 1.36
C ASP A 50 14.94 3.47 1.01
N TYR A 51 13.70 3.96 1.00
CA TYR A 51 12.52 3.16 0.66
C TYR A 51 12.49 2.65 -0.79
N ARG A 52 13.32 3.19 -1.68
CA ARG A 52 13.42 2.72 -3.06
C ARG A 52 13.95 1.30 -3.15
N GLN A 53 14.84 0.95 -2.22
CA GLN A 53 15.52 -0.34 -2.17
C GLN A 53 14.74 -1.41 -1.39
N VAL A 54 13.64 -1.04 -0.74
CA VAL A 54 12.78 -2.02 -0.08
C VAL A 54 12.17 -2.91 -1.16
N VAL A 55 12.41 -4.21 -1.09
CA VAL A 55 11.78 -5.20 -1.97
C VAL A 55 10.56 -5.77 -1.29
N CYS A 56 9.43 -5.76 -1.98
CA CYS A 56 8.23 -6.50 -1.63
C CYS A 56 8.21 -7.83 -2.40
N ALA A 57 8.09 -8.95 -1.71
CA ALA A 57 7.88 -10.27 -2.29
C ALA A 57 6.51 -10.81 -1.87
N LEU A 58 5.65 -11.11 -2.84
CA LEU A 58 4.29 -11.58 -2.62
C LEU A 58 4.18 -13.09 -2.81
N PHE A 59 3.62 -13.75 -1.82
CA PHE A 59 3.38 -15.17 -1.79
C PHE A 59 1.88 -15.44 -1.72
N LYS A 60 1.45 -16.42 -2.51
CA LYS A 60 0.13 -17.05 -2.38
C LYS A 60 0.35 -18.50 -1.98
N ASN A 61 -0.12 -18.84 -0.81
CA ASN A 61 0.16 -20.06 -0.08
C ASN A 61 1.67 -20.17 0.19
N THR A 62 2.37 -21.01 -0.57
CA THR A 62 3.83 -21.20 -0.47
C THR A 62 4.57 -20.74 -1.73
N SER A 63 3.85 -20.29 -2.75
CA SER A 63 4.43 -19.94 -4.05
C SER A 63 4.68 -18.44 -4.15
N LEU A 64 5.90 -18.08 -4.54
CA LEU A 64 6.22 -16.70 -4.94
C LEU A 64 5.41 -16.36 -6.19
N ILE A 65 4.61 -15.30 -6.12
CA ILE A 65 3.79 -14.81 -7.22
C ILE A 65 4.52 -13.71 -7.98
N ASP A 66 5.07 -12.73 -7.26
CA ASP A 66 5.76 -11.60 -7.85
C ASP A 66 6.65 -10.90 -6.81
N SER A 67 7.58 -10.06 -7.28
CA SER A 67 8.42 -9.24 -6.42
C SER A 67 8.87 -7.96 -7.11
N ALA A 68 8.90 -6.84 -6.38
CA ALA A 68 9.33 -5.56 -6.92
C ALA A 68 9.99 -4.66 -5.85
N PRO A 69 10.95 -3.82 -6.25
CA PRO A 69 11.53 -2.79 -5.40
C PRO A 69 10.58 -1.59 -5.24
N GLY A 70 10.73 -0.83 -4.14
CA GLY A 70 9.90 0.32 -3.84
C GLY A 70 10.01 1.48 -4.82
N GLU A 71 11.09 1.54 -5.60
CA GLU A 71 11.25 2.55 -6.67
C GLU A 71 10.11 2.53 -7.70
N VAL A 72 9.43 1.40 -7.90
CA VAL A 72 8.28 1.31 -8.82
C VAL A 72 7.10 2.18 -8.35
N VAL A 73 7.06 2.50 -7.06
CA VAL A 73 6.06 3.39 -6.47
C VAL A 73 6.53 4.83 -6.62
N LEU A 74 6.22 5.42 -7.79
CA LEU A 74 6.51 6.83 -8.10
C LEU A 74 7.98 7.24 -7.89
N GLY A 75 8.93 6.34 -8.13
CA GLY A 75 10.37 6.55 -7.92
C GLY A 75 10.81 6.49 -6.44
N ASN A 76 9.90 6.66 -5.49
CA ASN A 76 10.07 6.48 -4.05
C ASN A 76 8.68 6.50 -3.38
N PRO A 77 8.32 5.53 -2.52
CA PRO A 77 7.02 5.51 -1.86
C PRO A 77 6.65 6.80 -1.10
N LEU A 78 7.62 7.55 -0.58
CA LEU A 78 7.37 8.84 0.09
C LEU A 78 6.82 9.93 -0.85
N ASN A 79 7.06 9.81 -2.16
CA ASN A 79 6.57 10.77 -3.14
C ASN A 79 5.04 10.78 -3.22
N SER A 80 4.35 9.66 -2.97
CA SER A 80 2.89 9.61 -3.00
C SER A 80 2.26 10.43 -1.87
N ILE A 81 2.86 10.39 -0.68
CA ILE A 81 2.41 11.20 0.46
C ILE A 81 2.66 12.69 0.20
N LEU A 82 3.80 13.06 -0.40
CA LEU A 82 4.07 14.45 -0.80
C LEU A 82 3.04 14.94 -1.83
N TRP A 83 2.76 14.12 -2.85
CA TRP A 83 1.74 14.40 -3.85
C TRP A 83 0.36 14.56 -3.21
N LEU A 84 -0.02 13.66 -2.29
CA LEU A 84 -1.30 13.70 -1.61
C LEU A 84 -1.46 14.97 -0.78
N LYS A 85 -0.42 15.35 -0.03
CA LYS A 85 -0.39 16.60 0.73
C LYS A 85 -0.67 17.80 -0.19
N GLN A 86 0.10 17.94 -1.27
CA GLN A 86 -0.07 19.03 -2.23
C GLN A 86 -1.45 19.01 -2.91
N ARG A 87 -2.02 17.82 -3.12
CA ARG A 87 -3.36 17.68 -3.70
C ARG A 87 -4.42 18.17 -2.73
N LEU A 88 -4.36 17.76 -1.46
CA LEU A 88 -5.31 18.14 -0.41
C LEU A 88 -5.32 19.64 -0.14
N GLU A 89 -4.16 20.31 -0.20
CA GLU A 89 -4.04 21.77 -0.02
C GLU A 89 -4.93 22.54 -1.01
N LYS A 90 -5.08 22.05 -2.25
CA LYS A 90 -5.97 22.66 -3.27
C LYS A 90 -7.45 22.62 -2.89
N TYR A 91 -7.81 21.72 -1.96
CA TYR A 91 -9.16 21.57 -1.43
C TYR A 91 -9.30 22.10 0.00
N GLN A 92 -8.32 22.88 0.48
CA GLN A 92 -8.27 23.38 1.87
C GLN A 92 -8.37 22.23 2.90
N ARG A 93 -7.78 21.08 2.56
CA ARG A 93 -7.64 19.91 3.43
C ARG A 93 -6.15 19.68 3.73
N GLN A 94 -5.88 18.95 4.82
CA GLN A 94 -4.53 18.61 5.23
C GLN A 94 -4.49 17.20 5.82
N LEU A 95 -3.32 16.56 5.72
CA LEU A 95 -3.03 15.38 6.53
C LEU A 95 -2.82 15.81 7.98
N THR A 96 -3.43 15.08 8.90
CA THR A 96 -3.29 15.30 10.35
C THR A 96 -2.63 14.10 11.01
N GLU A 97 -2.12 14.32 12.22
CA GLU A 97 -1.57 13.25 13.06
C GLU A 97 -2.53 12.06 13.18
N GLY A 98 -1.98 10.84 13.20
CA GLY A 98 -2.73 9.59 13.32
C GLY A 98 -3.33 9.07 12.01
N MET A 99 -3.27 9.83 10.90
CA MET A 99 -3.72 9.32 9.60
C MET A 99 -2.76 8.27 9.04
N VAL A 100 -3.34 7.21 8.46
CA VAL A 100 -2.60 6.19 7.69
C VAL A 100 -2.71 6.52 6.21
N VAL A 101 -1.58 6.48 5.50
CA VAL A 101 -1.52 6.71 4.04
C VAL A 101 -0.97 5.47 3.35
N MET A 102 -1.79 4.85 2.48
CA MET A 102 -1.33 3.81 1.56
C MET A 102 -0.52 4.46 0.44
N THR A 103 0.76 4.09 0.31
CA THR A 103 1.70 4.77 -0.59
C THR A 103 1.55 4.40 -2.06
N GLY A 104 0.70 3.42 -2.37
CA GLY A 104 0.58 2.79 -3.69
C GLY A 104 1.17 1.39 -3.72
N SER A 105 0.75 0.59 -4.70
CA SER A 105 1.12 -0.81 -4.81
C SER A 105 2.50 -1.00 -5.45
N PHE A 106 3.27 -1.95 -4.92
CA PHE A 106 4.50 -2.44 -5.51
C PHE A 106 4.23 -3.39 -6.67
N LEU A 107 3.11 -4.12 -6.61
CA LEU A 107 2.80 -5.27 -7.44
C LEU A 107 1.41 -5.14 -8.08
N ARG A 108 1.14 -5.94 -9.10
CA ARG A 108 -0.20 -6.02 -9.67
C ARG A 108 -1.18 -6.64 -8.66
N GLN A 109 -2.44 -6.24 -8.77
CA GLN A 109 -3.53 -6.78 -7.97
C GLN A 109 -3.64 -8.31 -8.18
N LEU A 110 -3.76 -9.04 -7.08
CA LEU A 110 -3.84 -10.50 -7.08
C LEU A 110 -5.26 -10.93 -6.67
N PRO A 111 -6.01 -11.64 -7.54
CA PRO A 111 -7.27 -12.26 -7.13
C PRO A 111 -7.05 -13.31 -6.04
N VAL A 112 -7.88 -13.23 -5.01
CA VAL A 112 -7.88 -14.15 -3.87
C VAL A 112 -9.18 -14.95 -3.82
N SER A 113 -9.14 -16.10 -3.18
CA SER A 113 -10.28 -17.00 -2.99
C SER A 113 -10.23 -17.57 -1.58
N SER A 114 -11.39 -18.03 -1.09
CA SER A 114 -11.47 -18.69 0.21
C SER A 114 -10.49 -19.85 0.31
N GLY A 115 -9.79 -19.94 1.44
CA GLY A 115 -8.72 -20.91 1.69
C GLY A 115 -7.32 -20.44 1.26
N ASP A 116 -7.19 -19.31 0.56
CA ASP A 116 -5.88 -18.75 0.25
C ASP A 116 -5.22 -18.14 1.48
N HIS A 117 -3.93 -18.42 1.64
CA HIS A 117 -3.05 -17.66 2.53
C HIS A 117 -2.21 -16.68 1.70
N ILE A 118 -2.34 -15.39 1.94
CA ILE A 118 -1.58 -14.36 1.21
C ILE A 118 -0.57 -13.74 2.18
N ARG A 119 0.70 -13.68 1.77
CA ARG A 119 1.80 -13.15 2.57
C ARG A 119 2.67 -12.25 1.73
N ALA A 120 3.00 -11.07 2.23
CA ALA A 120 3.96 -10.18 1.62
C ALA A 120 5.09 -9.87 2.59
N GLU A 121 6.31 -10.02 2.10
CA GLU A 121 7.52 -9.74 2.84
C GLU A 121 8.19 -8.50 2.29
N PHE A 122 8.45 -7.52 3.16
CA PHE A 122 9.11 -6.27 2.82
C PHE A 122 10.50 -6.27 3.44
N SER A 123 11.54 -6.25 2.61
CA SER A 123 12.92 -6.35 3.06
C SER A 123 13.25 -5.28 4.11
N GLY A 124 13.61 -5.71 5.32
CA GLY A 124 13.94 -4.82 6.43
C GLY A 124 12.77 -4.02 7.02
N LEU A 125 11.52 -4.30 6.60
CA LEU A 125 10.30 -3.71 7.15
C LEU A 125 9.32 -4.74 7.74
N GLY A 126 9.55 -6.03 7.50
CA GLY A 126 8.76 -7.10 8.11
C GLY A 126 7.74 -7.71 7.14
N VAL A 127 6.68 -8.27 7.70
CA VAL A 127 5.72 -9.10 6.98
C VAL A 127 4.29 -8.65 7.27
N VAL A 128 3.41 -8.85 6.30
CA VAL A 128 1.96 -8.84 6.48
C VAL A 128 1.38 -10.10 5.84
N ASP A 129 0.44 -10.74 6.52
CA ASP A 129 -0.23 -11.94 6.04
C ASP A 129 -1.70 -11.96 6.40
N VAL A 130 -2.49 -12.70 5.63
CA VAL A 130 -3.91 -12.90 5.84
C VAL A 130 -4.33 -14.29 5.37
N ASN A 131 -5.22 -14.93 6.13
CA ASN A 131 -5.95 -16.11 5.68
C ASN A 131 -7.32 -15.66 5.18
N VAL A 132 -7.62 -15.96 3.92
CA VAL A 132 -8.91 -15.61 3.31
C VAL A 132 -9.92 -16.67 3.72
N VAL A 133 -10.94 -16.24 4.47
CA VAL A 133 -12.04 -17.09 4.96
C VAL A 133 -13.36 -16.66 4.32
N ASN A 134 -14.35 -17.54 4.35
CA ASN A 134 -15.73 -17.25 3.91
C ASN A 134 -16.43 -16.25 4.83
#